data_AF-A0A9R0WQL6-F1
#
_entry.id   AF-A0A9R0WQL6-F1
#
_cell.length_a   1.000
_cell.length_b   1.000
_cell.length_c   1.000
_cell.angle_alpha   90.00
_cell.angle_beta   90.00
_cell.angle_gamma   90.00
#
_symmetry.space_group_name_H-M   'P 1'
#
loop_
_entity.id
_entity.type
_entity.pdbx_description
1 polymer ?
#
loop_
_entity_poly.entity_id
_entity_poly.type
_entity_poly.pdbx_seq_one_letter_code
_entity_poly.pdbx_strand_id
1 'polypeptide(L)'
;MASAKLVLVAALVILLQASTSAVARHHHHAKPDPGGTPGIMTVNGFEKGQEGGGPAACDGKYHSDKDMIAALSTRWYDGGRRCHKTIRITSKRNGRTVEARVVDECDSNHGCKDDVVDTSAAVWEALGLDTDVGVVPVTWSDA
;
A
#
# COMPACT_ATOMS: atom_id res chain seq x y z
N MET A 1 23.19 3.76 -69.32
CA MET A 1 21.89 4.34 -68.92
C MET A 1 21.28 3.44 -67.88
N ALA A 2 21.23 3.94 -66.64
CA ALA A 2 20.76 3.22 -65.48
C ALA A 2 19.24 3.08 -65.50
N SER A 3 18.75 1.93 -65.05
CA SER A 3 17.54 1.90 -64.22
C SER A 3 17.66 0.75 -63.22
N ALA A 4 18.72 0.85 -62.43
CA ALA A 4 18.73 0.41 -61.04
C ALA A 4 17.61 1.16 -60.31
N LYS A 5 16.37 0.63 -60.35
CA LYS A 5 15.23 1.22 -59.62
C LYS A 5 14.33 0.22 -58.92
N LEU A 6 14.66 -1.08 -58.91
CA LEU A 6 13.76 -2.08 -58.29
C LEU A 6 14.37 -2.95 -57.19
N VAL A 7 15.63 -2.74 -56.79
CA VAL A 7 16.25 -3.51 -55.69
C VAL A 7 16.53 -2.66 -54.44
N LEU A 8 16.54 -1.32 -54.56
CA LEU A 8 16.78 -0.42 -53.43
C LEU A 8 15.54 -0.12 -52.58
N VAL A 9 14.33 -0.40 -53.07
CA VAL A 9 13.09 -0.15 -52.29
C VAL A 9 12.80 -1.30 -51.31
N ALA A 10 13.22 -2.53 -51.61
CA ALA A 10 13.04 -3.66 -50.69
C ALA A 10 14.02 -3.64 -49.51
N ALA A 11 15.21 -3.06 -49.67
CA ALA A 11 16.21 -2.99 -48.61
C ALA A 11 15.91 -1.90 -47.56
N LEU A 12 15.09 -0.89 -47.88
CA LEU A 12 14.77 0.20 -46.95
C LEU A 12 13.59 -0.11 -46.02
N VAL A 13 12.73 -1.09 -46.35
CA VAL A 13 11.59 -1.48 -45.50
C VAL A 13 12.03 -2.44 -44.38
N ILE A 14 13.17 -3.12 -44.53
CA ILE A 14 13.68 -4.06 -43.52
C ILE A 14 14.45 -3.34 -42.39
N LEU A 15 14.87 -2.08 -42.60
CA LEU A 15 15.55 -1.26 -41.59
C LEU A 15 14.60 -0.38 -40.76
N LEU A 16 13.27 -0.46 -41.00
CA LEU A 16 12.25 0.22 -40.20
C LEU A 16 11.45 -0.77 -39.33
N GLN A 17 12.08 -1.87 -38.91
CA GLN A 17 11.75 -2.42 -37.59
C GLN A 17 12.69 -1.76 -36.60
N ALA A 18 12.46 -0.45 -36.43
CA ALA A 18 12.96 0.32 -35.32
C ALA A 18 12.54 -0.42 -34.05
N SER A 19 13.45 -1.26 -33.56
CA SER A 19 13.80 -1.41 -32.16
C SER A 19 12.73 -0.92 -31.20
N THR A 20 11.57 -1.57 -31.21
CA THR A 20 10.73 -1.68 -30.04
C THR A 20 11.47 -2.65 -29.14
N SER A 21 12.52 -2.15 -28.48
CA SER A 21 12.90 -2.69 -27.19
C SER A 21 11.63 -2.57 -26.37
N ALA A 22 10.84 -3.63 -26.33
CA ALA A 22 9.88 -3.81 -25.27
C ALA A 22 10.73 -3.64 -24.02
N VAL A 23 10.62 -2.49 -23.36
CA VAL A 23 11.07 -2.34 -22.00
C VAL A 23 10.24 -3.38 -21.27
N ALA A 24 10.81 -4.57 -21.11
CA ALA A 24 10.31 -5.54 -20.19
C ALA A 24 10.25 -4.76 -18.89
N ARG A 25 9.03 -4.40 -18.47
CA ARG A 25 8.81 -3.94 -17.12
C ARG A 25 9.33 -5.10 -16.29
N HIS A 26 10.54 -4.96 -15.77
CA HIS A 26 10.95 -5.74 -14.63
C HIS A 26 9.95 -5.37 -13.56
N HIS A 27 8.85 -6.13 -13.51
CA HIS A 27 8.21 -6.42 -12.25
C HIS A 27 9.31 -7.10 -11.46
N HIS A 28 10.11 -6.29 -10.78
CA HIS A 28 10.83 -6.74 -9.60
C HIS A 28 9.71 -7.29 -8.72
N HIS A 29 9.49 -8.59 -8.82
CA HIS A 29 8.95 -9.35 -7.72
C HIS A 29 10.01 -9.18 -6.63
N ALA A 30 9.91 -8.06 -5.91
CA ALA A 30 10.64 -7.83 -4.69
C ALA A 30 10.35 -9.05 -3.84
N LYS A 31 11.38 -9.84 -3.55
CA LYS A 31 11.27 -10.88 -2.54
C LYS A 31 10.74 -10.18 -1.28
N PRO A 32 9.73 -10.74 -0.59
CA PRO A 32 9.27 -10.16 0.66
C PRO A 32 10.48 -9.92 1.56
N ASP A 33 10.66 -8.67 1.99
CA ASP A 33 11.67 -8.34 2.98
C ASP A 33 11.37 -9.22 4.21
N PRO A 34 12.34 -10.01 4.74
CA PRO A 34 12.10 -10.76 5.96
C PRO A 34 11.64 -9.89 7.14
N GLY A 35 11.87 -8.56 7.07
CA GLY A 35 11.40 -7.58 8.04
C GLY A 35 9.98 -7.02 7.82
N GLY A 36 9.31 -7.33 6.70
CA GLY A 36 8.02 -6.73 6.31
C GLY A 36 8.15 -5.37 5.62
N THR A 37 7.04 -4.86 5.08
CA THR A 37 6.96 -3.56 4.40
C THR A 37 7.16 -2.42 5.41
N PRO A 38 8.17 -1.54 5.23
CA PRO A 38 8.34 -0.37 6.09
C PRO A 38 7.20 0.64 5.91
N GLY A 39 6.78 1.26 7.01
CA GLY A 39 5.81 2.34 7.00
C GLY A 39 5.82 3.15 8.29
N ILE A 40 4.87 4.06 8.40
CA ILE A 40 4.50 4.72 9.65
C ILE A 40 3.14 4.22 10.11
N MET A 41 2.95 4.20 11.42
CA MET A 41 1.66 3.92 12.05
C MET A 41 1.15 5.19 12.70
N THR A 42 -0.13 5.49 12.46
CA THR A 42 -0.88 6.60 13.04
C THR A 42 -2.04 6.07 13.88
N VAL A 43 -2.62 6.94 14.71
CA VAL A 43 -3.83 6.64 15.48
C VAL A 43 -5.03 7.29 14.79
N ASN A 44 -6.10 6.53 14.59
CA ASN A 44 -7.34 7.00 13.99
C ASN A 44 -8.55 6.51 14.78
N GLY A 45 -9.58 7.36 14.81
CA GLY A 45 -10.89 7.04 15.36
C GLY A 45 -11.81 6.43 14.30
N PHE A 46 -12.27 5.21 14.51
CA PHE A 46 -13.15 4.46 13.60
C PHE A 46 -14.63 4.53 14.03
N GLU A 47 -14.91 5.17 15.17
CA GLU A 47 -16.27 5.36 15.65
C GLU A 47 -16.96 6.54 14.96
N LYS A 48 -18.30 6.54 15.01
CA LYS A 48 -19.11 7.60 14.41
C LYS A 48 -18.81 8.95 15.06
N GLY A 49 -18.46 9.93 14.22
CA GLY A 49 -18.23 11.31 14.66
C GLY A 49 -16.82 11.61 15.15
N GLN A 50 -15.89 10.66 14.95
CA GLN A 50 -14.46 10.86 15.21
C GLN A 50 -13.69 11.23 13.94
N GLU A 51 -12.36 11.32 14.05
CA GLU A 51 -11.43 11.80 13.02
C GLU A 51 -11.46 10.98 11.73
N GLY A 52 -11.71 9.67 11.79
CA GLY A 52 -11.85 8.82 10.60
C GLY A 52 -13.05 9.17 9.72
N GLY A 53 -13.95 10.03 10.21
CA GLY A 53 -15.00 10.66 9.42
C GLY A 53 -16.12 9.70 9.03
N GLY A 54 -16.04 9.16 7.81
CA GLY A 54 -17.09 8.32 7.22
C GLY A 54 -17.07 6.88 7.72
N PRO A 55 -18.07 6.06 7.36
CA PRO A 55 -18.00 4.62 7.54
C PRO A 55 -16.85 4.01 6.71
N ALA A 56 -16.25 2.95 7.21
CA ALA A 56 -15.08 2.31 6.63
C ALA A 56 -15.31 1.73 5.23
N ALA A 57 -14.34 1.86 4.33
CA ALA A 57 -14.44 1.54 2.92
C ALA A 57 -14.73 0.05 2.62
N CYS A 58 -14.32 -0.88 3.49
CA CYS A 58 -14.53 -2.31 3.24
C CYS A 58 -15.99 -2.77 3.40
N ASP A 59 -16.73 -2.18 4.35
CA ASP A 59 -18.06 -2.69 4.72
C ASP A 59 -19.12 -1.61 4.97
N GLY A 60 -18.76 -0.33 4.82
CA GLY A 60 -19.66 0.80 5.01
C GLY A 60 -20.12 0.96 6.46
N LYS A 61 -19.31 0.55 7.44
CA LYS A 61 -19.66 0.62 8.87
C LYS A 61 -18.65 1.41 9.68
N TYR A 62 -19.12 1.93 10.81
CA TYR A 62 -18.25 2.36 11.90
C TYR A 62 -17.82 1.14 12.71
N HIS A 63 -16.61 1.18 13.27
CA HIS A 63 -16.04 0.12 14.11
C HIS A 63 -15.60 0.73 15.44
N SER A 64 -15.42 -0.08 16.49
CA SER A 64 -14.97 0.47 17.77
C SER A 64 -13.47 0.69 17.75
N ASP A 65 -13.00 1.75 18.41
CA ASP A 65 -11.55 1.97 18.62
C ASP A 65 -10.90 0.92 19.53
N LYS A 66 -11.73 0.08 20.15
CA LYS A 66 -11.32 -1.09 20.93
C LYS A 66 -11.06 -2.33 20.06
N ASP A 67 -11.46 -2.31 18.80
CA ASP A 67 -11.22 -3.41 17.87
C ASP A 67 -9.76 -3.35 17.36
N MET A 68 -9.15 -4.51 17.10
CA MET A 68 -7.82 -4.60 16.48
C MET A 68 -7.94 -4.39 14.96
N ILE A 69 -8.01 -3.13 14.52
CA ILE A 69 -8.32 -2.77 13.13
C ILE A 69 -7.35 -1.73 12.56
N ALA A 70 -7.28 -1.70 11.23
CA ALA A 70 -6.44 -0.76 10.49
C ALA A 70 -7.11 -0.26 9.21
N ALA A 71 -6.76 0.96 8.82
CA ALA A 71 -6.82 1.46 7.46
C ALA A 71 -5.43 1.40 6.83
N LEU A 72 -5.37 1.20 5.51
CA LEU A 72 -4.11 1.19 4.76
C LEU A 72 -4.09 2.31 3.74
N SER A 73 -2.94 2.95 3.52
CA SER A 73 -2.75 3.88 2.39
C SER A 73 -3.26 3.27 1.08
N THR A 74 -3.80 4.09 0.18
CA THR A 74 -4.45 3.67 -1.08
C THR A 74 -3.70 2.56 -1.82
N ARG A 75 -2.37 2.69 -1.97
CA ARG A 75 -1.53 1.66 -2.62
C ARG A 75 -1.61 0.30 -1.93
N TRP A 76 -1.61 0.30 -0.60
CA TRP A 76 -1.62 -0.91 0.23
C TRP A 76 -3.03 -1.45 0.43
N TYR A 77 -4.04 -0.58 0.46
CA TYR A 77 -5.44 -0.97 0.40
C TYR A 77 -5.75 -1.78 -0.87
N ASP A 78 -5.10 -1.43 -1.99
CA ASP A 78 -5.09 -2.19 -3.25
C ASP A 78 -6.52 -2.43 -3.78
N GLY A 79 -7.32 -1.36 -3.81
CA GLY A 79 -8.72 -1.40 -4.25
C GLY A 79 -9.59 -2.35 -3.43
N GLY A 80 -9.30 -2.49 -2.14
CA GLY A 80 -10.02 -3.38 -1.22
C GLY A 80 -9.56 -4.84 -1.24
N ARG A 81 -8.49 -5.19 -1.97
CA ARG A 81 -7.96 -6.57 -2.00
C ARG A 81 -7.49 -7.09 -0.63
N ARG A 82 -7.25 -6.20 0.32
CA ARG A 82 -6.91 -6.52 1.71
C ARG A 82 -8.10 -6.43 2.67
N CYS A 83 -9.29 -6.07 2.22
CA CYS A 83 -10.45 -5.95 3.10
C CYS A 83 -10.70 -7.22 3.92
N HIS A 84 -10.86 -7.01 5.22
CA HIS A 84 -11.09 -8.03 6.25
C HIS A 84 -9.99 -9.08 6.38
N LYS A 85 -8.84 -8.89 5.72
CA LYS A 85 -7.64 -9.68 5.95
C LYS A 85 -6.87 -9.14 7.13
N THR A 86 -6.09 -10.00 7.75
CA THR A 86 -5.22 -9.64 8.86
C THR A 86 -3.86 -9.20 8.32
N ILE A 87 -3.32 -8.14 8.91
CA ILE A 87 -1.93 -7.74 8.76
C ILE A 87 -1.22 -7.90 10.10
N ARG A 88 0.07 -8.20 10.04
CA ARG A 88 0.96 -8.26 11.19
C ARG A 88 1.79 -6.99 11.22
N ILE A 89 1.70 -6.22 12.30
CA ILE A 89 2.37 -4.92 12.49
C ILE A 89 3.43 -5.07 13.56
N THR A 90 4.66 -4.65 13.27
CA THR A 90 5.79 -4.68 14.21
C THR A 90 6.30 -3.27 14.46
N SER A 91 6.33 -2.85 15.73
CA SER A 91 6.86 -1.56 16.14
C SER A 91 8.38 -1.57 16.06
N LYS A 92 8.96 -0.61 15.31
CA LYS A 92 10.43 -0.44 15.29
C LYS A 92 10.98 0.17 16.58
N ARG A 93 10.12 0.69 17.46
CA ARG A 93 10.55 1.30 18.74
C ARG A 93 10.90 0.27 19.81
N ASN A 94 10.12 -0.81 19.89
CA ASN A 94 10.25 -1.79 20.98
C ASN A 94 10.22 -3.25 20.49
N GLY A 95 10.08 -3.50 19.19
CA GLY A 95 10.08 -4.85 18.60
C GLY A 95 8.80 -5.66 18.86
N ARG A 96 7.79 -5.09 19.53
CA ARG A 96 6.51 -5.77 19.75
C ARG A 96 5.74 -5.89 18.44
N THR A 97 4.98 -6.97 18.33
CA THR A 97 4.18 -7.30 17.15
C THR A 97 2.74 -7.56 17.55
N VAL A 98 1.79 -7.10 16.74
CA VAL A 98 0.35 -7.36 16.89
C VAL A 98 -0.26 -7.67 15.52
N GLU A 99 -1.45 -8.24 15.54
CA GLU A 99 -2.27 -8.45 14.35
C GLU A 99 -3.47 -7.51 14.37
N ALA A 100 -3.82 -6.97 13.20
CA ALA A 100 -4.98 -6.10 13.02
C ALA A 100 -5.70 -6.44 11.71
N ARG A 101 -7.03 -6.33 11.72
CA ARG A 101 -7.86 -6.57 10.54
C ARG A 101 -8.03 -5.28 9.74
N VAL A 102 -7.80 -5.35 8.44
CA VAL A 102 -8.01 -4.20 7.56
C VAL A 102 -9.51 -3.96 7.36
N VAL A 103 -9.97 -2.75 7.64
CA VAL A 103 -11.38 -2.34 7.48
C VAL A 103 -11.56 -1.13 6.58
N ASP A 104 -10.51 -0.37 6.33
CA ASP A 104 -10.64 0.92 5.64
C ASP A 104 -9.45 1.26 4.73
N GLU A 105 -9.65 2.30 3.93
CA GLU A 105 -8.64 2.96 3.14
C GLU A 105 -8.25 4.30 3.78
N CYS A 106 -6.96 4.51 3.98
CA CYS A 106 -6.42 5.83 4.27
C CYS A 106 -6.11 6.51 2.93
N ASP A 107 -7.07 7.30 2.41
CA ASP A 107 -7.03 7.80 1.03
C ASP A 107 -5.90 8.82 0.82
N SER A 108 -4.90 8.41 0.05
CA SER A 108 -3.70 9.21 -0.22
C SER A 108 -3.95 10.40 -1.15
N ASN A 109 -5.11 10.45 -1.82
CA ASN A 109 -5.53 11.62 -2.62
C ASN A 109 -6.24 12.68 -1.77
N HIS A 110 -6.66 12.32 -0.56
CA HIS A 110 -7.47 13.17 0.31
C HIS A 110 -6.84 13.35 1.71
N GLY A 111 -5.51 13.39 1.78
CA GLY A 111 -4.76 13.85 2.96
C GLY A 111 -3.93 12.79 3.67
N CYS A 112 -4.12 11.50 3.37
CA CYS A 112 -3.24 10.46 3.88
C CYS A 112 -1.89 10.43 3.13
N LYS A 113 -0.82 9.96 3.77
CA LYS A 113 0.44 9.67 3.07
C LYS A 113 0.37 8.30 2.38
N ASP A 114 1.37 7.99 1.56
CA ASP A 114 1.43 6.74 0.77
C ASP A 114 1.98 5.52 1.54
N ASP A 115 2.42 5.72 2.79
CA ASP A 115 3.14 4.74 3.61
C ASP A 115 2.59 4.59 5.04
N VAL A 116 1.27 4.75 5.20
CA VAL A 116 0.54 4.75 6.47
C VAL A 116 -0.20 3.43 6.71
N VAL A 117 -0.03 2.91 7.92
CA VAL A 117 -0.95 1.95 8.55
C VAL A 117 -1.69 2.72 9.64
N ASP A 118 -2.92 3.13 9.37
CA ASP A 118 -3.69 3.95 10.29
C ASP A 118 -4.52 3.06 11.21
N THR A 119 -4.38 3.16 12.52
CA THR A 119 -4.83 2.09 13.42
C THR A 119 -5.64 2.61 14.59
N SER A 120 -6.51 1.75 15.12
CA SER A 120 -7.29 2.07 16.32
C SER A 120 -6.40 2.20 17.55
N ALA A 121 -6.91 2.86 18.59
CA ALA A 121 -6.22 2.99 19.88
C ALA A 121 -5.85 1.61 20.50
N ALA A 122 -6.67 0.57 20.29
CA ALA A 122 -6.36 -0.77 20.77
C ALA A 122 -5.05 -1.35 20.18
N VAL A 123 -4.74 -1.06 18.92
CA VAL A 123 -3.50 -1.52 18.28
C VAL A 123 -2.28 -0.87 18.93
N TRP A 124 -2.38 0.43 19.25
CA TRP A 124 -1.34 1.17 19.97
C TRP A 124 -1.11 0.62 21.37
N GLU A 125 -2.19 0.39 22.13
CA GLU A 125 -2.14 -0.20 23.47
C GLU A 125 -1.50 -1.58 23.46
N ALA A 126 -1.90 -2.45 22.52
CA ALA A 126 -1.36 -3.81 22.40
C ALA A 126 0.14 -3.82 22.04
N LEU A 127 0.61 -2.82 21.29
CA LEU A 127 2.03 -2.59 21.01
C LEU A 127 2.78 -1.92 22.17
N GLY A 128 2.09 -1.50 23.23
CA GLY A 128 2.67 -0.76 24.36
C GLY A 128 3.22 0.60 23.94
N LEU A 129 2.46 1.32 23.11
CA LEU A 129 2.81 2.64 22.59
C LEU A 129 1.82 3.69 23.08
N ASP A 130 2.31 4.91 23.24
CA ASP A 130 1.54 6.07 23.65
C ASP A 130 0.95 6.77 22.42
N THR A 131 -0.38 6.92 22.38
CA THR A 131 -1.11 7.59 21.29
C THR A 131 -0.79 9.07 21.20
N ASP A 132 -0.36 9.73 22.27
CA ASP A 132 -0.02 11.16 22.28
C ASP A 132 1.20 11.49 21.40
N VAL A 133 1.99 10.46 21.04
CA VAL A 133 3.09 10.58 20.06
C VAL A 133 2.56 10.80 18.64
N GLY A 134 1.35 10.29 18.34
CA GLY A 134 0.66 10.41 17.05
C GLY A 134 1.22 9.59 15.89
N VAL A 135 2.55 9.46 15.79
CA VAL A 135 3.22 8.73 14.68
C VAL A 135 4.41 7.91 15.16
N VAL A 136 4.48 6.64 14.75
CA VAL A 136 5.65 5.78 15.01
C VAL A 136 6.09 5.00 13.77
N PRO A 137 7.39 4.68 13.63
CA PRO A 137 7.85 3.82 12.54
C PRO A 137 7.52 2.34 12.81
N VAL A 138 7.02 1.64 11.81
CA VAL A 138 6.65 0.22 11.86
C VAL A 138 7.18 -0.56 10.65
N THR A 139 7.11 -1.88 10.73
CA THR A 139 6.99 -2.74 9.54
C THR A 139 5.67 -3.50 9.59
N TRP A 140 5.13 -3.86 8.43
CA TRP A 140 3.92 -4.68 8.36
C TRP A 140 3.97 -5.71 7.23
N SER A 141 3.24 -6.80 7.37
CA SER A 141 3.05 -7.78 6.31
C SER A 141 1.62 -8.30 6.31
N ASP A 142 1.20 -8.90 5.20
CA ASP A 142 0.04 -9.81 5.22
C ASP A 142 0.33 -10.94 6.24
N ALA A 143 -0.69 -11.36 6.99
CA ALA A 143 -0.61 -12.41 8.01
C ALA A 143 -1.24 -13.73 7.53
#